data_AF-A0A2C6KFV4-F1
#
_entry.id   AF-A0A2C6KFV4-F1
#
_cell.length_a   1.000
_cell.length_b   1.000
_cell.length_c   1.000
_cell.angle_alpha   90.00
_cell.angle_beta   90.00
_cell.angle_gamma   90.00
#
_symmetry.space_group_name_H-M   'P 1'
#
loop_
_entity.id
_entity.type
_entity.pdbx_description
1 polymer ?
#
loop_
_entity_poly.entity_id
_entity_poly.type
_entity_poly.pdbx_seq_one_letter_code
_entity_poly.pdbx_strand_id
1 'polypeptide(L)'
;MGQFLKPRKTEITEKLRNEINKTVNKYIDQGVAELLPGVLFMDEVHMLDIECFTFLNRILESPLSPIIIFATNRGVCTVRGTDAIEPHGMPVDLLDRLLIIKTIPYTLTE
;
A
#
# COMPACT_ATOMS: atom_id res chain seq x y z
N MET A 1 -1.33 5.36 33.61
CA MET A 1 -1.17 6.70 32.99
C MET A 1 0.30 6.93 32.63
N GLY A 2 0.81 6.38 31.52
CA GLY A 2 2.26 6.45 31.26
C GLY A 2 2.78 6.04 29.87
N GLN A 3 1.93 5.90 28.86
CA GLN A 3 2.38 5.62 27.47
C GLN A 3 2.26 6.81 26.51
N PHE A 4 1.63 7.92 26.93
CA PHE A 4 1.37 9.08 26.07
C PHE A 4 2.51 10.13 26.04
N LEU A 5 3.64 9.87 26.72
CA LEU A 5 4.77 10.81 26.84
C LEU A 5 6.03 10.37 26.07
N LYS A 6 5.96 9.33 25.21
CA LYS A 6 7.08 9.07 24.31
C LYS A 6 7.17 10.24 23.31
N PRO A 7 8.32 10.92 23.18
CA PRO A 7 8.49 11.96 22.18
C PRO A 7 8.13 11.39 20.81
N ARG A 8 7.40 12.17 20.00
CA ARG A 8 7.01 11.79 18.63
C ARG A 8 8.26 11.21 17.96
N LYS A 9 8.19 9.94 17.54
CA LYS A 9 9.26 9.35 16.73
C LYS A 9 9.48 10.30 15.57
N THR A 10 10.68 10.87 15.46
CA THR A 10 11.05 11.72 14.33
C THR A 10 10.88 10.93 13.04
N GLU A 11 10.55 11.61 11.95
CA GLU A 11 10.48 10.98 10.63
C GLU A 11 11.77 10.22 10.35
N ILE A 12 11.63 8.98 9.89
CA ILE A 12 12.78 8.13 9.56
C ILE A 12 13.36 8.66 8.25
N THR A 13 14.59 9.18 8.32
CA THR A 13 15.29 9.74 7.17
C THR A 13 15.56 8.70 6.10
N GLU A 14 15.56 9.13 4.84
CA GLU A 14 15.92 8.28 3.69
C GLU A 14 17.32 7.66 3.83
N LYS A 15 18.27 8.40 4.41
CA LYS A 15 19.63 7.87 4.67
C LYS A 15 19.58 6.64 5.57
N LEU A 16 18.84 6.71 6.68
CA LEU A 16 18.70 5.59 7.60
C LEU A 16 17.98 4.41 6.94
N ARG A 17 16.91 4.65 6.17
CA ARG A 17 16.21 3.59 5.40
C ARG A 17 17.17 2.87 4.46
N ASN A 18 17.98 3.60 3.72
CA ASN A 18 18.96 3.04 2.78
C ASN A 18 20.07 2.25 3.47
N GLU A 19 20.57 2.72 4.63
CA GLU A 19 21.56 1.99 5.43
C GLU A 19 21.00 0.67 5.96
N ILE A 20 19.75 0.66 6.45
CA ILE A 20 19.08 -0.56 6.90
C ILE A 20 18.83 -1.52 5.73
N ASN A 21 18.33 -1.02 4.59
CA ASN A 21 18.08 -1.87 3.41
C ASN A 21 19.37 -2.56 2.92
N LYS A 22 20.51 -1.88 2.92
CA LYS A 22 21.81 -2.50 2.59
C LYS A 22 22.18 -3.62 3.56
N THR A 23 21.93 -3.43 4.84
CA THR A 23 22.23 -4.43 5.87
C THR A 23 21.32 -5.65 5.74
N VAL A 24 20.03 -5.45 5.52
CA VAL A 24 19.05 -6.51 5.28
C VAL A 24 19.41 -7.31 4.03
N ASN A 25 19.70 -6.64 2.91
CA ASN A 25 20.11 -7.31 1.68
C ASN A 25 21.39 -8.13 1.87
N LYS A 26 22.38 -7.62 2.61
CA LYS A 26 23.59 -8.38 2.93
C LYS A 26 23.29 -9.66 3.71
N TYR A 27 22.34 -9.64 4.66
CA TYR A 27 21.97 -10.84 5.40
C TYR A 27 21.23 -11.86 4.54
N ILE A 28 20.45 -11.40 3.57
CA ILE A 28 19.80 -12.26 2.58
C ILE A 28 20.88 -12.90 1.67
N ASP A 29 21.79 -12.10 1.11
CA ASP A 29 22.85 -12.57 0.22
C ASP A 29 23.81 -13.56 0.90
N GLN A 30 24.03 -13.40 2.21
CA GLN A 30 24.86 -14.29 3.02
C GLN A 30 24.12 -15.57 3.46
N GLY A 31 22.82 -15.69 3.19
CA GLY A 31 21.99 -16.82 3.65
C GLY A 31 21.74 -16.87 5.15
N VAL A 32 21.93 -15.74 5.85
CA VAL A 32 21.70 -15.62 7.30
C VAL A 32 20.23 -15.29 7.61
N ALA A 33 19.53 -14.67 6.65
CA ALA A 33 18.13 -14.32 6.75
C ALA A 33 17.39 -14.64 5.45
N GLU A 34 16.10 -14.88 5.57
CA GLU A 34 15.17 -15.01 4.44
C GLU A 34 14.14 -13.89 4.52
N LEU A 35 13.77 -13.33 3.37
CA LEU A 35 12.73 -12.33 3.27
C LEU A 35 11.38 -13.01 3.05
N LEU A 36 10.47 -12.88 4.02
CA LEU A 36 9.08 -13.30 3.89
C LEU A 36 8.21 -12.09 3.52
N PRO A 37 7.58 -12.07 2.32
CA PRO A 37 6.70 -10.98 1.94
C PRO A 37 5.43 -10.99 2.79
N GLY A 38 5.11 -9.85 3.38
CA GLY A 38 3.88 -9.66 4.14
C GLY A 38 2.69 -9.33 3.25
N VAL A 39 1.54 -9.09 3.89
CA VAL A 39 0.32 -8.58 3.25
C VAL A 39 -0.02 -7.22 3.84
N LEU A 40 -0.24 -6.23 2.97
CA LEU A 40 -0.76 -4.92 3.32
C LEU A 40 -2.21 -4.81 2.82
N PHE A 41 -3.16 -4.79 3.75
CA PHE A 41 -4.56 -4.55 3.43
C PHE A 41 -4.91 -3.08 3.65
N MET A 42 -5.52 -2.46 2.63
CA MET A 42 -6.04 -1.09 2.69
C MET A 42 -7.53 -1.10 2.37
N ASP A 43 -8.32 -0.76 3.37
CA ASP A 43 -9.76 -0.58 3.22
C ASP A 43 -10.09 0.85 2.76
N GLU A 44 -11.25 1.00 2.13
CA GLU A 44 -11.76 2.28 1.61
C GLU A 44 -10.73 3.07 0.78
N VAL A 45 -10.02 2.40 -0.15
CA VAL A 45 -8.88 3.00 -0.86
C VAL A 45 -9.25 4.27 -1.67
N HIS A 46 -10.51 4.42 -2.07
CA HIS A 46 -11.03 5.63 -2.74
C HIS A 46 -10.90 6.92 -1.89
N MET A 47 -10.56 6.79 -0.60
CA MET A 47 -10.28 7.92 0.29
C MET A 47 -8.84 8.43 0.20
N LEU A 48 -7.95 7.73 -0.51
CA LEU A 48 -6.59 8.18 -0.79
C LEU A 48 -6.56 9.27 -1.87
N ASP A 49 -5.52 10.09 -1.83
CA ASP A 49 -5.24 11.10 -2.85
C ASP A 49 -4.28 10.60 -3.94
N ILE A 50 -4.16 11.39 -5.00
CA ILE A 50 -3.28 11.10 -6.14
C ILE A 50 -1.80 10.94 -5.74
N GLU A 51 -1.34 11.65 -4.71
CA GLU A 51 0.04 11.55 -4.22
C GLU A 51 0.30 10.20 -3.55
N CYS A 52 -0.66 9.71 -2.76
CA CYS A 52 -0.63 8.37 -2.17
C CYS A 52 -0.60 7.29 -3.26
N PHE A 53 -1.44 7.41 -4.30
CA PHE A 53 -1.43 6.44 -5.40
C PHE A 53 -0.12 6.46 -6.19
N THR A 54 0.44 7.64 -6.45
CA THR A 54 1.76 7.79 -7.08
C THR A 54 2.85 7.11 -6.24
N PHE A 55 2.80 7.28 -4.92
CA PHE A 55 3.73 6.63 -4.00
C PHE A 55 3.58 5.11 -3.98
N LEU A 56 2.34 4.60 -3.96
CA LEU A 56 2.04 3.17 -4.02
C LEU A 56 2.50 2.54 -5.34
N ASN A 57 2.30 3.23 -6.46
CA ASN A 57 2.78 2.78 -7.78
C ASN A 57 4.29 2.54 -7.79
N ARG A 58 5.06 3.43 -7.14
CA ARG A 58 6.51 3.28 -6.98
C ARG A 58 6.89 2.15 -6.03
N ILE A 59 6.15 1.96 -4.93
CA ILE A 59 6.43 0.85 -3.99
C ILE A 59 6.19 -0.50 -4.65
N LEU A 60 5.13 -0.63 -5.47
CA LEU A 60 4.81 -1.86 -6.18
C LEU A 60 5.92 -2.33 -7.15
N GLU A 61 6.84 -1.44 -7.53
CA GLU A 61 8.03 -1.79 -8.33
C GLU A 61 9.21 -2.28 -7.48
N SER A 62 9.16 -2.09 -6.16
CA SER A 62 10.23 -2.50 -5.26
C SER A 62 10.24 -4.02 -5.07
N PRO A 63 11.41 -4.68 -5.07
CA PRO A 63 11.51 -6.12 -4.81
C PRO A 63 11.13 -6.49 -3.37
N LEU A 64 11.15 -5.53 -2.44
CA LEU A 64 10.75 -5.73 -1.04
C LEU A 64 9.26 -5.40 -0.82
N SER A 65 8.49 -5.20 -1.88
CA SER A 65 7.07 -4.82 -1.78
C SER A 65 6.24 -5.99 -1.23
N PRO A 66 5.39 -5.76 -0.21
CA PRO A 66 4.43 -6.76 0.24
C PRO A 66 3.33 -6.96 -0.81
N ILE A 67 2.55 -8.04 -0.65
CA ILE A 67 1.30 -8.20 -1.39
C ILE A 67 0.32 -7.13 -0.90
N ILE A 68 -0.15 -6.28 -1.80
CA ILE A 68 -1.10 -5.22 -1.46
C ILE A 68 -2.51 -5.67 -1.86
N ILE A 69 -3.44 -5.62 -0.92
CA ILE A 69 -4.86 -5.88 -1.13
C ILE A 69 -5.63 -4.58 -0.89
N PHE A 70 -6.31 -4.11 -1.93
CA PHE A 70 -7.17 -2.94 -1.88
C PHE A 70 -8.64 -3.37 -1.74
N ALA A 71 -9.39 -2.68 -0.89
CA ALA A 71 -10.84 -2.78 -0.83
C ALA A 71 -11.48 -1.42 -1.10
N THR A 72 -12.57 -1.44 -1.86
CA THR A 72 -13.40 -0.26 -2.15
C THR A 72 -14.85 -0.68 -2.31
N ASN A 73 -15.74 0.13 -1.79
CA ASN A 73 -17.19 0.04 -1.97
C ASN A 73 -17.70 1.02 -3.04
N ARG A 74 -16.84 1.84 -3.64
CA ARG A 74 -17.21 2.80 -4.67
C ARG A 74 -16.95 2.25 -6.07
N GLY A 75 -17.96 2.38 -6.94
CA GLY A 75 -17.86 1.97 -8.34
C GLY A 75 -17.14 3.01 -9.20
N VAL A 76 -17.60 4.26 -9.16
CA VAL A 76 -16.99 5.39 -9.89
C VAL A 76 -17.02 6.60 -8.96
N CYS A 77 -15.88 7.26 -8.76
CA CYS A 77 -15.82 8.50 -7.99
C CYS A 77 -14.61 9.35 -8.39
N THR A 78 -14.58 10.59 -7.90
CA THR A 78 -13.43 11.47 -8.12
C THR A 78 -12.21 10.96 -7.36
N VAL A 79 -11.03 11.01 -7.99
CA VAL A 79 -9.76 10.78 -7.29
C VAL A 79 -9.45 12.01 -6.46
N ARG A 80 -9.16 11.85 -5.17
CA ARG A 80 -8.93 13.02 -4.30
C ARG A 80 -7.64 13.73 -4.73
N GLY A 81 -7.71 15.05 -4.81
CA GLY A 81 -6.61 15.88 -5.32
C GLY A 81 -6.65 16.10 -6.84
N THR A 82 -7.62 15.54 -7.56
CA THR A 82 -7.86 15.82 -8.98
C THR A 82 -9.35 16.06 -9.25
N ASP A 83 -9.67 16.56 -10.44
CA ASP A 83 -11.06 16.68 -10.93
C ASP A 83 -11.49 15.47 -11.78
N ALA A 84 -10.63 14.44 -11.88
CA ALA A 84 -10.87 13.26 -12.70
C ALA A 84 -11.83 12.30 -12.00
N ILE A 85 -12.85 11.84 -12.74
CA ILE A 85 -13.79 10.81 -12.29
C ILE A 85 -13.32 9.48 -12.87
N GLU A 86 -12.91 8.55 -12.00
CA GLU A 86 -12.31 7.29 -12.40
C GLU A 86 -12.99 6.09 -11.71
N PRO A 87 -12.95 4.89 -12.32
CA PRO A 87 -13.43 3.69 -11.67
C PRO A 87 -12.71 3.48 -10.33
N HIS A 88 -13.45 3.01 -9.33
CA HIS A 88 -12.95 2.71 -7.99
C HIS A 88 -12.33 3.89 -7.21
N GLY A 89 -12.34 5.10 -7.77
CA GLY A 89 -11.63 6.25 -7.19
C GLY A 89 -10.11 6.11 -7.23
N MET A 90 -9.60 5.38 -8.23
CA MET A 90 -8.18 5.09 -8.38
C MET A 90 -7.73 5.48 -9.80
N PRO A 91 -6.48 5.95 -9.94
CA PRO A 91 -5.85 6.17 -11.23
C PRO A 91 -5.87 4.93 -12.12
N VAL A 92 -6.24 5.10 -13.40
CA VAL A 92 -6.38 4.00 -14.37
C VAL A 92 -5.05 3.25 -14.56
N ASP A 93 -3.92 3.95 -14.51
CA ASP A 93 -2.58 3.38 -14.61
C ASP A 93 -2.27 2.39 -13.47
N LEU A 94 -2.77 2.67 -12.25
CA LEU A 94 -2.67 1.73 -11.15
C LEU A 94 -3.64 0.56 -11.35
N LEU A 95 -4.89 0.83 -11.75
CA LEU A 95 -5.91 -0.19 -11.97
C LEU A 95 -5.50 -1.24 -13.02
N ASP A 96 -4.83 -0.82 -14.10
CA ASP A 96 -4.33 -1.72 -15.15
C ASP A 96 -3.32 -2.75 -14.63
N ARG A 97 -2.70 -2.48 -13.46
CA ARG A 97 -1.73 -3.37 -12.79
C ARG A 97 -2.38 -4.30 -11.76
N LEU A 98 -3.66 -4.12 -11.43
CA LEU A 98 -4.33 -4.85 -10.37
C LEU A 98 -5.19 -6.00 -10.91
N LEU A 99 -5.29 -7.06 -10.09
CA LEU A 99 -6.33 -8.06 -10.27
C LEU A 99 -7.58 -7.62 -9.50
N ILE A 100 -8.67 -7.38 -10.23
CA ILE A 100 -9.95 -6.97 -9.62
C ILE A 100 -10.80 -8.21 -9.31
N ILE A 101 -11.10 -8.41 -8.02
CA ILE A 101 -12.02 -9.45 -7.55
C ILE A 101 -13.33 -8.79 -7.13
N LYS A 102 -14.40 -9.06 -7.87
CA LYS A 102 -15.73 -8.54 -7.55
C LYS A 102 -16.47 -9.50 -6.63
N THR A 103 -16.90 -9.00 -5.48
CA THR A 103 -17.82 -9.72 -4.60
C THR A 103 -19.27 -9.55 -5.06
N ILE A 104 -20.10 -10.54 -4.76
CA ILE A 104 -21.54 -10.55 -5.08
C ILE A 104 -22.30 -10.55 -3.75
N PRO A 105 -23.42 -9.82 -3.62
CA PRO A 105 -24.26 -9.91 -2.43
C PRO A 105 -24.70 -11.35 -2.17
N TYR A 106 -24.78 -11.73 -0.90
CA TYR A 106 -25.28 -13.04 -0.50
C TYR A 106 -26.75 -13.24 -0.90
N THR A 107 -27.13 -14.50 -1.13
CA THR A 107 -28.53 -14.90 -1.29
C THR A 107 -29.18 -15.16 0.07
N LEU A 108 -30.52 -15.18 0.14
CA LEU A 108 -31.25 -15.47 1.40
C LEU A 108 -30.95 -16.86 1.99
N THR A 109 -30.44 -17.77 1.16
CA THR A 109 -30.17 -19.17 1.48
C THR A 109 -28.75 -19.44 1.97
N GLU A 110 -27.86 -18.45 1.84
CA GLU A 110 -26.45 -18.50 2.29
C GLU A 110 -26.27 -17.72 3.59
#